data_AF-A0A956DXP5-F1
#
_entry.id   AF-A0A956DXP5-F1
#
_cell.length_a   1.000
_cell.length_b   1.000
_cell.length_c   1.000
_cell.angle_alpha   90.00
_cell.angle_beta   90.00
_cell.angle_gamma   90.00
#
_symmetry.space_group_name_H-M   'P 1'
#
loop_
_entity.id
_entity.type
_entity.pdbx_description
1 polymer ?
#
loop_
_entity_poly.entity_id
_entity_poly.type
_entity_poly.pdbx_seq_one_letter_code
_entity_poly.pdbx_strand_id
1 'polypeptide(L)'
;MTRLMPLSSSLAPSPDPAVSAKQRFRTNAAKRLLPITASLSGIACFCSLIAFAGSAQAQQPEAEKAAVEPRPVDGVEFKPGKGLTAASSDGDFSINIGLRNQFRMTIEKEHPEEGDAPDATLGFQIRRSRLALKGNAFDKQTKYELQLDLAPRGISKGSPLLDAYVKFEQLRDLSLRVGQYKAPYMREQIMSDGKLELVDRSLLNSRFTVDRDIGLDFYSKELFGLEQLHYNLGVYTGEGRNGSSQSSFGLLYLARVEVLPLGDFDDLSEADFERSAPKLSIGAAYGYHSRAQNDLGVRGDAWDDGGTGNYKLATADVMFKVAGMTMLGAFAWRDGTRSKGTELDPATGMPFVDPEPASNGWGFMAQLGYLIPTTSFDLAARYSQIHQKNDASALADEREVAFGAGYFFAQHLLKLQADAVRIWEKSAGFDHGTDEVRVQLQMSL
;
A
#
# COMPACT_ATOMS: atom_id res chain seq x y z
N MET A 1 -13.02 -66.80 34.98
CA MET A 1 -12.20 -66.72 36.21
C MET A 1 -10.93 -65.98 35.86
N THR A 2 -10.84 -64.68 36.12
CA THR A 2 -10.34 -64.05 37.36
C THR A 2 -8.94 -63.44 37.12
N ARG A 3 -8.89 -62.09 37.19
CA ARG A 3 -7.75 -61.18 37.51
C ARG A 3 -6.56 -61.16 36.53
N LEU A 4 -5.94 -60.02 36.20
CA LEU A 4 -5.55 -58.88 37.05
C LEU A 4 -5.70 -57.51 36.34
N MET A 5 -5.96 -56.51 37.16
CA MET A 5 -5.91 -55.06 36.90
C MET A 5 -4.83 -54.46 37.86
N PRO A 6 -4.59 -53.14 37.91
CA PRO A 6 -3.45 -52.41 37.33
C PRO A 6 -2.46 -51.87 38.39
N LEU A 7 -1.36 -51.26 37.95
CA LEU A 7 -0.62 -50.27 38.77
C LEU A 7 0.07 -49.21 37.88
N SER A 8 -0.04 -47.99 38.37
CA SER A 8 0.23 -46.68 37.79
C SER A 8 1.71 -46.27 37.79
N SER A 9 2.11 -45.40 36.85
CA SER A 9 2.90 -44.21 37.19
C SER A 9 2.83 -43.14 36.11
N SER A 10 2.43 -41.95 36.57
CA SER A 10 2.47 -40.64 35.92
C SER A 10 3.83 -40.34 35.27
N LEU A 11 3.81 -39.91 34.00
CA LEU A 11 4.90 -39.19 33.34
C LEU A 11 4.29 -37.93 32.71
N ALA A 12 4.64 -36.77 33.28
CA ALA A 12 4.35 -35.47 32.71
C ALA A 12 5.08 -35.32 31.36
N PRO A 13 4.46 -34.70 30.34
CA PRO A 13 5.14 -34.41 29.09
C PRO A 13 6.24 -33.35 29.30
N SER A 14 7.42 -33.64 28.76
CA SER A 14 8.56 -32.72 28.65
C SER A 14 8.16 -31.42 27.95
N PRO A 15 8.61 -30.25 28.44
CA PRO A 15 8.36 -29.00 27.73
C PRO A 15 9.13 -28.95 26.41
N ASP A 16 8.38 -28.56 25.38
CA ASP A 16 8.75 -28.30 24.00
C ASP A 16 9.94 -27.32 23.87
N PRO A 17 11.01 -27.62 23.10
CA PRO A 17 12.20 -26.78 23.01
C PRO A 17 11.98 -25.41 22.33
N ALA A 18 10.79 -25.11 21.80
CA ALA A 18 10.51 -23.89 21.05
C ALA A 18 10.25 -22.60 21.87
N VAL A 19 10.19 -22.67 23.21
CA VAL A 19 9.83 -21.49 24.05
C VAL A 19 11.02 -20.87 24.80
N SER A 20 12.18 -21.53 24.86
CA SER A 20 13.32 -21.06 25.68
C SER A 20 14.22 -19.99 25.01
N ALA A 21 14.04 -19.68 23.72
CA ALA A 21 14.93 -18.74 23.02
C ALA A 21 14.50 -17.26 23.11
N LYS A 22 13.19 -16.97 23.28
CA LYS A 22 12.68 -15.58 23.27
C LYS A 22 12.82 -14.80 24.59
N GLN A 23 13.15 -15.46 25.69
CA GLN A 23 13.29 -14.80 27.01
C GLN A 23 14.73 -14.41 27.39
N ARG A 24 15.76 -14.80 26.62
CA ARG A 24 17.16 -14.45 26.93
C ARG A 24 17.66 -13.12 26.35
N PHE A 25 16.84 -12.42 25.56
CA PHE A 25 17.23 -11.15 24.91
C PHE A 25 16.97 -9.86 25.72
N ARG A 26 16.46 -9.94 26.96
CA ARG A 26 16.13 -8.74 27.76
C ARG A 26 17.06 -8.39 28.92
N THR A 27 18.18 -9.09 29.07
CA THR A 27 19.14 -8.77 30.15
C THR A 27 20.55 -8.93 29.62
N ASN A 28 21.11 -7.87 29.03
CA ASN A 28 22.55 -7.54 29.04
C ASN A 28 22.86 -6.21 28.31
N ALA A 29 22.10 -5.16 28.60
CA ALA A 29 22.44 -3.79 28.19
C ALA A 29 22.74 -2.92 29.42
N ALA A 30 23.70 -3.37 30.24
CA ALA A 30 24.24 -2.55 31.31
C ALA A 30 25.66 -3.01 31.63
N LYS A 31 26.65 -2.34 31.03
CA LYS A 31 28.04 -2.10 31.50
C LYS A 31 29.03 -2.11 30.34
N ARG A 32 29.45 -0.91 29.91
CA ARG A 32 30.84 -0.54 29.64
C ARG A 32 30.91 0.96 29.35
N LEU A 33 31.04 1.73 30.43
CA LEU A 33 31.51 3.11 30.41
C LEU A 33 33.03 3.08 30.56
N LEU A 34 33.77 3.53 29.55
CA LEU A 34 35.11 4.10 29.71
C LEU A 34 35.27 5.29 28.74
N PRO A 35 35.97 6.36 29.16
CA PRO A 35 35.89 7.66 28.51
C PRO A 35 36.94 7.80 27.41
N ILE A 36 36.55 8.39 26.27
CA ILE A 36 37.52 8.95 25.31
C ILE A 36 37.23 10.45 25.21
N THR A 37 38.17 11.20 25.76
CA THR A 37 38.29 12.66 25.72
C THR A 37 38.83 13.14 24.37
N ALA A 38 38.31 14.29 23.92
CA ALA A 38 38.77 15.16 22.82
C ALA A 38 38.62 14.58 21.39
N SER A 39 38.13 15.30 20.37
CA SER A 39 38.03 16.74 20.13
C SER A 39 36.83 17.06 19.22
N LEU A 40 35.86 17.85 19.69
CA LEU A 40 34.89 18.53 18.83
C LEU A 40 35.28 20.02 18.75
N SER A 41 35.94 20.38 17.67
CA SER A 41 36.13 21.78 17.26
C SER A 41 35.83 21.86 15.77
N GLY A 42 34.60 22.28 15.45
CA GLY A 42 34.14 22.47 14.08
C GLY A 42 32.73 21.93 13.86
N ILE A 43 31.73 22.66 14.35
CA ILE A 43 30.38 22.91 13.79
C ILE A 43 29.66 23.71 14.89
N ALA A 44 30.07 24.96 15.04
CA ALA A 44 29.40 25.97 15.86
C ALA A 44 29.32 27.22 14.99
N CYS A 45 28.51 27.14 13.93
CA CYS A 45 28.24 28.29 13.07
C CYS A 45 26.90 28.07 12.35
N PHE A 46 25.80 27.94 13.11
CA PHE A 46 24.43 28.23 12.63
C PHE A 46 23.38 28.30 13.76
N CYS A 47 23.76 28.72 14.98
CA CYS A 47 22.80 28.97 16.08
C CYS A 47 22.94 30.36 16.71
N SER A 48 23.47 31.34 15.97
CA SER A 48 23.72 32.68 16.49
C SER A 48 22.77 33.71 15.88
N LEU A 49 21.47 33.54 16.11
CA LEU A 49 20.53 34.64 16.16
C LEU A 49 19.51 34.31 17.24
N ILE A 50 19.27 35.28 18.13
CA ILE A 50 18.43 35.25 19.33
C ILE A 50 19.18 34.81 20.61
N ALA A 51 19.99 35.72 21.13
CA ALA A 51 20.29 35.79 22.56
C ALA A 51 20.73 37.20 22.95
N PHE A 52 19.78 38.16 22.99
CA PHE A 52 19.92 39.38 23.80
C PHE A 52 18.54 40.01 24.03
N ALA A 53 17.94 39.70 25.18
CA ALA A 53 16.97 40.56 25.85
C ALA A 53 16.92 40.15 27.33
N GLY A 54 17.09 41.13 28.21
CA GLY A 54 17.36 40.96 29.63
C GLY A 54 16.24 40.35 30.44
N SER A 55 16.60 40.06 31.69
CA SER A 55 15.75 39.65 32.80
C SER A 55 14.62 40.66 33.03
N ALA A 56 13.50 40.46 32.33
CA ALA A 56 12.20 40.90 32.75
C ALA A 56 11.43 39.63 33.13
N GLN A 57 10.91 39.61 34.35
CA GLN A 57 10.03 38.56 34.84
C GLN A 57 8.78 38.56 33.96
N ALA A 58 8.79 37.76 32.89
CA ALA A 58 7.63 37.56 32.05
C ALA A 58 6.63 36.73 32.86
N GLN A 59 5.59 37.38 33.37
CA GLN A 59 4.32 36.71 33.62
C GLN A 59 3.98 35.92 32.36
N GLN A 60 4.00 34.60 32.46
CA GLN A 60 3.35 33.76 31.46
C GLN A 60 1.91 34.27 31.37
N PRO A 61 1.44 34.75 30.22
CA PRO A 61 0.00 34.88 30.05
C PRO A 61 -0.52 33.45 30.15
N GLU A 62 -1.26 33.16 31.21
CA GLU A 62 -2.18 32.02 31.21
C GLU A 62 -3.01 32.20 29.95
N ALA A 63 -2.71 31.39 28.93
CA ALA A 63 -3.57 31.25 27.78
C ALA A 63 -4.86 30.67 28.34
N GLU A 64 -5.81 31.56 28.61
CA GLU A 64 -7.20 31.22 28.88
C GLU A 64 -7.59 30.23 27.79
N LYS A 65 -7.72 28.95 28.16
CA LYS A 65 -8.23 27.92 27.26
C LYS A 65 -9.65 28.36 26.94
N ALA A 66 -9.81 29.11 25.84
CA ALA A 66 -11.11 29.41 25.29
C ALA A 66 -11.84 28.08 25.20
N ALA A 67 -12.89 27.92 26.00
CA ALA A 67 -13.70 26.72 25.98
C ALA A 67 -14.23 26.58 24.55
N VAL A 68 -13.88 25.50 23.88
CA VAL A 68 -14.40 25.23 22.53
C VAL A 68 -15.90 24.97 22.72
N GLU A 69 -16.72 25.96 22.36
CA GLU A 69 -18.16 25.84 22.50
C GLU A 69 -18.67 24.66 21.65
N PRO A 70 -19.67 23.90 22.16
CA PRO A 70 -20.26 22.81 21.40
C PRO A 70 -20.90 23.37 20.14
N ARG A 71 -20.43 22.91 18.98
CA ARG A 71 -21.01 23.28 17.68
C ARG A 71 -22.23 22.41 17.41
N PRO A 72 -23.40 22.98 17.07
CA PRO A 72 -24.56 22.19 16.72
C PRO A 72 -24.30 21.41 15.42
N VAL A 73 -24.91 20.22 15.32
CA VAL A 73 -24.81 19.34 14.15
C VAL A 73 -26.10 19.47 13.35
N ASP A 74 -26.00 19.89 12.09
CA ASP A 74 -27.14 20.03 11.18
C ASP A 74 -27.49 18.67 10.57
N GLY A 75 -28.05 17.80 11.44
CA GLY A 75 -28.55 16.49 11.06
C GLY A 75 -27.48 15.45 10.77
N VAL A 76 -27.96 14.21 10.62
CA VAL A 76 -27.16 13.04 10.25
C VAL A 76 -27.77 12.47 8.97
N GLU A 77 -26.99 12.44 7.89
CA GLU A 77 -27.42 11.92 6.60
C GLU A 77 -26.80 10.54 6.37
N PHE A 78 -27.63 9.54 6.06
CA PHE A 78 -27.15 8.28 5.52
C PHE A 78 -27.37 8.27 4.00
N LYS A 79 -26.27 8.19 3.25
CA LYS A 79 -26.33 8.07 1.79
C LYS A 79 -25.75 6.71 1.38
N PRO A 80 -26.56 5.81 0.79
CA PRO A 80 -26.08 4.49 0.36
C PRO A 80 -24.79 4.59 -0.45
N GLY A 81 -23.74 3.90 0.02
CA GLY A 81 -22.44 3.84 -0.62
C GLY A 81 -21.50 5.01 -0.33
N LYS A 82 -22.00 6.06 0.32
CA LYS A 82 -21.17 7.10 0.93
C LYS A 82 -21.14 6.98 2.45
N GLY A 83 -21.97 6.15 3.07
CA GLY A 83 -22.00 5.94 4.51
C GLY A 83 -22.79 6.98 5.29
N LEU A 84 -22.53 7.01 6.59
CA LEU A 84 -23.15 7.92 7.55
C LEU A 84 -22.34 9.21 7.65
N THR A 85 -22.96 10.35 7.43
CA THR A 85 -22.31 11.67 7.53
C THR A 85 -22.97 12.50 8.62
N ALA A 86 -22.16 13.08 9.50
CA ALA A 86 -22.56 14.13 10.42
C ALA A 86 -21.66 15.35 10.19
N ALA A 87 -22.24 16.54 10.19
CA ALA A 87 -21.51 17.79 9.97
C ALA A 87 -21.99 18.88 10.92
N SER A 88 -21.08 19.73 11.38
CA SER A 88 -21.43 20.95 12.12
C SER A 88 -22.21 21.91 11.23
N SER A 89 -23.06 22.74 11.84
CA SER A 89 -23.90 23.70 11.12
C SER A 89 -23.12 24.74 10.32
N ASP A 90 -21.91 25.08 10.77
CA ASP A 90 -20.98 25.96 10.05
C ASP A 90 -20.22 25.24 8.91
N GLY A 91 -20.25 23.91 8.89
CA GLY A 91 -19.55 23.07 7.91
C GLY A 91 -18.04 22.92 8.14
N ASP A 92 -17.48 23.46 9.22
CA ASP A 92 -16.05 23.40 9.55
C ASP A 92 -15.61 22.02 10.06
N PHE A 93 -16.56 21.23 10.57
CA PHE A 93 -16.33 19.89 11.05
C PHE A 93 -17.29 18.91 10.38
N SER A 94 -16.75 17.81 9.88
CA SER A 94 -17.57 16.70 9.41
C SER A 94 -16.90 15.37 9.70
N ILE A 95 -17.73 14.34 9.84
CA ILE A 95 -17.30 12.95 9.89
C ILE A 95 -18.20 12.12 9.00
N ASN A 96 -17.57 11.31 8.15
CA ASN A 96 -18.20 10.35 7.27
C ASN A 96 -17.66 8.96 7.61
N ILE A 97 -18.56 8.02 7.89
CA ILE A 97 -18.26 6.65 8.28
C ILE A 97 -18.68 5.73 7.13
N GLY A 98 -17.72 5.10 6.47
CA GLY A 98 -17.94 4.12 5.42
C GLY A 98 -17.51 2.72 5.85
N LEU A 99 -18.28 1.72 5.48
CA LEU A 99 -17.94 0.31 5.69
C LEU A 99 -17.92 -0.44 4.36
N ARG A 100 -16.90 -1.27 4.12
CA ARG A 100 -16.84 -2.11 2.92
C ARG A 100 -16.40 -3.52 3.23
N ASN A 101 -17.17 -4.50 2.77
CA ASN A 101 -16.85 -5.91 2.89
C ASN A 101 -16.69 -6.54 1.51
N GLN A 102 -15.72 -7.44 1.39
CA GLN A 102 -15.50 -8.26 0.21
C GLN A 102 -15.37 -9.72 0.64
N PHE A 103 -16.29 -10.55 0.17
CA PHE A 103 -16.29 -12.00 0.37
C PHE A 103 -15.77 -12.64 -0.91
N ARG A 104 -14.82 -13.56 -0.80
CA ARG A 104 -14.17 -14.19 -1.95
C ARG A 104 -14.13 -15.70 -1.80
N MET A 105 -14.50 -16.38 -2.87
CA MET A 105 -14.13 -17.77 -3.14
C MET A 105 -12.98 -17.79 -4.14
N THR A 106 -11.96 -18.59 -3.89
CA THR A 106 -10.82 -18.81 -4.78
C THR A 106 -10.63 -20.31 -4.96
N ILE A 107 -10.58 -20.76 -6.21
CA ILE A 107 -10.04 -22.05 -6.60
C ILE A 107 -8.69 -21.77 -7.22
N GLU A 108 -7.64 -22.38 -6.69
CA GLU A 108 -6.28 -22.22 -7.17
C GLU A 108 -5.72 -23.59 -7.55
N LYS A 109 -5.06 -23.69 -8.70
CA LYS A 109 -4.44 -24.92 -9.17
C LYS A 109 -3.02 -24.62 -9.62
N GLU A 110 -2.06 -25.26 -8.98
CA GLU A 110 -0.65 -25.19 -9.34
C GLU A 110 -0.29 -26.30 -10.33
N HIS A 111 0.53 -25.95 -11.32
CA HIS A 111 1.04 -26.85 -12.36
C HIS A 111 2.57 -26.83 -12.28
N PRO A 112 3.18 -27.73 -11.48
CA PRO A 112 4.63 -27.76 -11.25
C PRO A 112 5.40 -28.26 -12.48
N GLU A 113 6.71 -27.98 -12.54
CA GLU A 113 7.59 -28.40 -13.65
C GLU A 113 7.83 -29.92 -13.69
N GLU A 114 8.07 -30.59 -12.55
CA GLU A 114 8.28 -32.04 -12.48
C GLU A 114 7.88 -32.66 -11.13
N GLY A 115 7.48 -33.95 -11.13
CA GLY A 115 7.47 -34.83 -9.96
C GLY A 115 6.28 -34.71 -9.00
N ASP A 116 5.69 -33.53 -8.89
CA ASP A 116 4.54 -33.28 -8.01
C ASP A 116 3.21 -33.35 -8.75
N ALA A 117 2.20 -33.96 -8.11
CA ALA A 117 0.86 -33.96 -8.65
C ALA A 117 0.27 -32.56 -8.53
N PRO A 118 -0.45 -32.04 -9.56
CA PRO A 118 -1.11 -30.76 -9.45
C PRO A 118 -2.13 -30.79 -8.32
N ASP A 119 -1.96 -29.91 -7.34
CA ASP A 119 -2.91 -29.75 -6.24
C ASP A 119 -3.89 -28.61 -6.56
N ALA A 120 -5.14 -28.80 -6.16
CA ALA A 120 -6.19 -27.81 -6.32
C ALA A 120 -6.74 -27.44 -4.96
N THR A 121 -6.61 -26.17 -4.59
CA THR A 121 -7.10 -25.66 -3.31
C THR A 121 -8.39 -24.87 -3.51
N LEU A 122 -9.29 -24.97 -2.54
CA LEU A 122 -10.51 -24.16 -2.47
C LEU A 122 -10.49 -23.35 -1.17
N GLY A 123 -10.56 -22.03 -1.29
CA GLY A 123 -10.59 -21.10 -0.18
C GLY A 123 -11.82 -20.21 -0.19
N PHE A 124 -12.46 -20.08 0.97
CA PHE A 124 -13.42 -19.01 1.25
C PHE A 124 -12.80 -18.03 2.24
N GLN A 125 -12.82 -16.74 1.90
CA GLN A 125 -12.21 -15.70 2.72
C GLN A 125 -13.05 -14.43 2.75
N ILE A 126 -13.04 -13.75 3.90
CA ILE A 126 -13.33 -12.32 3.97
C ILE A 126 -12.05 -11.62 3.50
N ARG A 127 -12.01 -11.29 2.21
CA ARG A 127 -10.80 -10.78 1.55
C ARG A 127 -10.40 -9.39 2.06
N ARG A 128 -11.39 -8.55 2.37
CA ARG A 128 -11.25 -7.19 2.91
C ARG A 128 -12.48 -6.86 3.75
N SER A 129 -12.27 -6.23 4.91
CA SER A 129 -13.34 -5.65 5.71
C SER A 129 -12.85 -4.30 6.22
N ARG A 130 -13.28 -3.22 5.57
CA ARG A 130 -12.68 -1.91 5.77
C ARG A 130 -13.63 -0.93 6.41
N LEU A 131 -13.17 -0.33 7.49
CA LEU A 131 -13.81 0.81 8.13
C LEU A 131 -13.02 2.06 7.73
N ALA A 132 -13.70 3.04 7.14
CA ALA A 132 -13.13 4.33 6.78
C ALA A 132 -13.86 5.45 7.52
N LEU A 133 -13.08 6.35 8.12
CA LEU A 133 -13.52 7.57 8.75
C LEU A 133 -12.83 8.73 8.02
N LYS A 134 -13.60 9.62 7.40
CA LYS A 134 -13.05 10.77 6.69
C LYS A 134 -13.90 12.00 6.94
N GLY A 135 -13.33 13.17 6.76
CA GLY A 135 -14.07 14.41 6.96
C GLY A 135 -13.16 15.61 6.89
N ASN A 136 -13.67 16.72 7.42
CA ASN A 136 -12.92 17.95 7.56
C ASN A 136 -12.94 18.42 9.02
N ALA A 137 -11.91 19.14 9.42
CA ALA A 137 -11.75 19.65 10.78
C ALA A 137 -11.22 21.08 10.71
N PHE A 138 -11.75 21.97 11.55
CA PHE A 138 -11.45 23.41 11.61
C PHE A 138 -11.92 24.25 10.42
N ASP A 139 -11.80 23.74 9.20
CA ASP A 139 -12.29 24.35 7.96
C ASP A 139 -12.58 23.26 6.90
N LYS A 140 -13.00 23.64 5.69
CA LYS A 140 -13.32 22.69 4.60
C LYS A 140 -12.09 22.20 3.82
N GLN A 141 -10.95 22.87 3.99
CA GLN A 141 -9.68 22.66 3.30
C GLN A 141 -8.74 21.74 4.10
N THR A 142 -8.99 21.57 5.40
CA THR A 142 -8.26 20.71 6.30
C THR A 142 -9.02 19.39 6.44
N LYS A 143 -8.60 18.39 5.65
CA LYS A 143 -9.29 17.10 5.53
C LYS A 143 -8.49 16.01 6.21
N TYR A 144 -9.17 15.02 6.76
CA TYR A 144 -8.53 13.86 7.37
C TYR A 144 -9.14 12.56 6.85
N GLU A 145 -8.34 11.50 6.90
CA GLU A 145 -8.82 10.13 6.64
C GLU A 145 -8.11 9.14 7.55
N LEU A 146 -8.89 8.23 8.12
CA LEU A 146 -8.47 7.05 8.86
C LEU A 146 -9.14 5.82 8.24
N GLN A 147 -8.36 4.83 7.83
CA GLN A 147 -8.87 3.59 7.26
C GLN A 147 -8.23 2.38 7.94
N LEU A 148 -9.07 1.43 8.36
CA LEU A 148 -8.66 0.17 8.98
C LEU A 148 -9.08 -1.01 8.10
N ASP A 149 -8.30 -2.09 8.09
CA ASP A 149 -8.65 -3.40 7.52
C ASP A 149 -8.80 -4.44 8.63
N LEU A 150 -10.05 -4.78 8.92
CA LEU A 150 -10.50 -5.69 9.96
C LEU A 150 -10.57 -7.14 9.49
N ALA A 151 -10.26 -7.42 8.22
CA ALA A 151 -10.16 -8.80 7.74
C ALA A 151 -8.93 -9.51 8.37
N PRO A 152 -8.94 -10.85 8.51
CA PRO A 152 -7.82 -11.59 9.10
C PRO A 152 -6.45 -11.26 8.49
N ARG A 153 -6.38 -11.11 7.16
CA ARG A 153 -5.17 -10.73 6.42
C ARG A 153 -4.70 -9.29 6.70
N GLY A 154 -5.62 -8.40 7.09
CA GLY A 154 -5.32 -7.03 7.49
C GLY A 154 -4.63 -7.00 8.86
N ILE A 155 -5.20 -7.73 9.82
CA ILE A 155 -4.75 -7.80 11.21
C ILE A 155 -3.45 -8.59 11.36
N SER A 156 -3.23 -9.65 10.57
CA SER A 156 -2.05 -10.51 10.67
C SER A 156 -0.72 -9.78 10.45
N LYS A 157 -0.73 -8.58 9.86
CA LYS A 157 0.45 -7.73 9.67
C LYS A 157 0.77 -6.83 10.89
N GLY A 158 0.33 -7.21 12.08
CA GLY A 158 0.60 -6.52 13.35
C GLY A 158 -0.24 -5.26 13.62
N SER A 159 -0.74 -4.60 12.58
CA SER A 159 -1.65 -3.45 12.69
C SER A 159 -2.69 -3.43 11.56
N PRO A 160 -3.98 -3.22 11.88
CA PRO A 160 -5.04 -3.10 10.87
C PRO A 160 -5.02 -1.74 10.15
N LEU A 161 -4.15 -0.80 10.55
CA LEU A 161 -4.11 0.54 9.99
C LEU A 161 -3.64 0.52 8.53
N LEU A 162 -4.47 1.06 7.64
CA LEU A 162 -4.14 1.28 6.24
C LEU A 162 -3.73 2.73 6.02
N ASP A 163 -4.65 3.66 6.25
CA ASP A 163 -4.45 5.07 5.97
C ASP A 163 -4.73 5.88 7.24
N ALA A 164 -3.88 6.84 7.56
CA ALA A 164 -4.05 7.81 8.65
C ALA A 164 -3.29 9.07 8.27
N TYR A 165 -3.99 10.07 7.73
CA TYR A 165 -3.35 11.27 7.23
C TYR A 165 -4.25 12.50 7.32
N VAL A 166 -3.62 13.66 7.24
CA VAL A 166 -4.26 14.98 7.13
C VAL A 166 -3.81 15.66 5.84
N LYS A 167 -4.72 16.37 5.20
CA LYS A 167 -4.49 17.21 4.01
C LYS A 167 -4.82 18.66 4.35
N PHE A 168 -3.97 19.56 3.86
CA PHE A 168 -4.10 21.00 3.95
C PHE A 168 -4.20 21.53 2.51
N GLU A 169 -5.42 21.83 2.07
CA GLU A 169 -5.75 22.23 0.69
C GLU A 169 -6.11 23.72 0.58
N GLN A 170 -5.45 24.58 1.37
CA GLN A 170 -5.74 26.02 1.39
C GLN A 170 -5.26 26.77 0.14
N LEU A 171 -4.24 26.26 -0.55
CA LEU A 171 -3.68 26.88 -1.75
C LEU A 171 -3.94 25.99 -2.97
N ARG A 172 -4.40 26.61 -4.07
CA ARG A 172 -4.66 25.95 -5.35
C ARG A 172 -3.46 25.15 -5.86
N ASP A 173 -2.31 25.82 -5.95
CA ASP A 173 -1.11 25.26 -6.59
C ASP A 173 -0.21 24.51 -5.59
N LEU A 174 -0.56 24.47 -4.30
CA LEU A 174 0.27 23.87 -3.26
C LEU A 174 -0.56 23.37 -2.08
N SER A 175 -0.99 22.12 -2.15
CA SER A 175 -1.56 21.39 -1.01
C SER A 175 -0.49 20.55 -0.31
N LEU A 176 -0.63 20.34 0.99
CA LEU A 176 0.25 19.49 1.80
C LEU A 176 -0.54 18.30 2.34
N ARG A 177 0.01 17.08 2.22
CA ARG A 177 -0.48 15.88 2.90
C ARG A 177 0.59 15.35 3.83
N VAL A 178 0.20 14.91 5.03
CA VAL A 178 1.11 14.31 6.03
C VAL A 178 0.45 13.10 6.67
N GLY A 179 1.17 11.99 6.78
CA GLY A 179 0.74 10.79 7.49
C GLY A 179 1.05 9.49 6.74
N GLN A 180 0.27 8.45 7.00
CA GLN A 180 0.34 7.18 6.30
C GLN A 180 -0.72 7.11 5.22
N TYR A 181 -0.31 6.91 3.97
CA TYR A 181 -1.23 6.82 2.84
C TYR A 181 -0.57 6.12 1.65
N LYS A 182 -1.35 5.88 0.59
CA LYS A 182 -0.81 5.36 -0.67
C LYS A 182 0.10 6.38 -1.35
N ALA A 183 1.37 6.03 -1.52
CA ALA A 183 2.31 6.90 -2.24
C ALA A 183 1.85 7.07 -3.70
N PRO A 184 1.84 8.30 -4.25
CA PRO A 184 1.33 8.56 -5.59
C PRO A 184 2.34 8.13 -6.68
N TYR A 185 2.67 6.84 -6.74
CA TYR A 185 3.60 6.26 -7.70
C TYR A 185 2.87 5.78 -8.96
N MET A 186 2.04 4.75 -8.80
CA MET A 186 1.39 4.02 -9.90
C MET A 186 -0.14 4.16 -9.79
N ARG A 187 -0.81 4.50 -10.89
CA ARG A 187 -2.28 4.68 -10.90
C ARG A 187 -3.05 3.51 -10.34
N GLU A 188 -2.76 2.29 -10.82
CA GLU A 188 -3.46 1.08 -10.39
C GLU A 188 -3.40 0.90 -8.87
N GLN A 189 -2.27 1.25 -8.25
CA GLN A 189 -2.12 1.21 -6.80
C GLN A 189 -2.94 2.29 -6.09
N ILE A 190 -2.85 3.54 -6.56
CA ILE A 190 -3.55 4.69 -5.99
C ILE A 190 -5.06 4.44 -6.00
N MET A 191 -5.55 3.88 -7.11
CA MET A 191 -6.95 3.49 -7.30
C MET A 191 -7.46 2.60 -6.15
N SER A 192 -8.69 2.84 -5.70
CA SER A 192 -9.32 2.00 -4.68
C SER A 192 -9.50 0.60 -5.23
N ASP A 193 -9.12 -0.42 -4.45
CA ASP A 193 -9.41 -1.82 -4.79
C ASP A 193 -10.91 -2.16 -4.78
N GLY A 194 -11.75 -1.26 -4.27
CA GLY A 194 -13.20 -1.39 -4.43
C GLY A 194 -13.70 -0.97 -5.81
N LYS A 195 -12.86 -0.31 -6.61
CA LYS A 195 -13.20 0.26 -7.92
C LYS A 195 -12.53 -0.45 -9.12
N LEU A 196 -12.02 -1.66 -8.90
CA LEU A 196 -11.47 -2.51 -9.96
C LEU A 196 -12.57 -3.29 -10.70
N GLU A 197 -12.37 -3.62 -11.96
CA GLU A 197 -13.17 -4.54 -12.79
C GLU A 197 -12.78 -6.00 -12.54
N LEU A 198 -11.48 -6.27 -12.37
CA LEU A 198 -10.97 -7.58 -11.94
C LEU A 198 -10.93 -7.71 -10.40
N VAL A 199 -10.76 -8.93 -9.90
CA VAL A 199 -10.87 -9.24 -8.46
C VAL A 199 -9.64 -8.74 -7.68
N ASP A 200 -8.47 -8.69 -8.32
CA ASP A 200 -7.23 -8.12 -7.80
C ASP A 200 -6.44 -7.34 -8.89
N ARG A 201 -5.47 -6.55 -8.42
CA ARG A 201 -4.54 -5.80 -9.28
C ARG A 201 -3.62 -6.73 -10.07
N SER A 202 -2.97 -6.16 -11.07
CA SER A 202 -2.03 -6.81 -11.98
C SER A 202 -0.81 -7.39 -11.29
N LEU A 203 -0.23 -8.37 -11.97
CA LEU A 203 1.10 -8.89 -11.65
C LEU A 203 2.16 -7.76 -11.69
N LEU A 204 2.04 -6.79 -12.61
CA LEU A 204 2.93 -5.63 -12.66
C LEU A 204 2.90 -4.84 -11.33
N ASN A 205 1.70 -4.53 -10.84
CA ASN A 205 1.54 -3.83 -9.57
C ASN A 205 2.03 -4.68 -8.39
N SER A 206 1.89 -6.01 -8.44
CA SER A 206 2.38 -6.87 -7.37
C SER A 206 3.90 -6.74 -7.17
N ARG A 207 4.68 -6.61 -8.26
CA ARG A 207 6.16 -6.58 -8.24
C ARG A 207 6.79 -5.19 -8.17
N PHE A 208 6.16 -4.16 -8.75
CA PHE A 208 6.80 -2.83 -8.92
C PHE A 208 6.18 -1.70 -8.10
N THR A 209 5.04 -1.92 -7.44
CA THR A 209 4.32 -0.82 -6.79
C THR A 209 5.01 -0.30 -5.54
N VAL A 210 4.79 0.98 -5.26
CA VAL A 210 5.02 1.60 -3.96
C VAL A 210 3.64 1.70 -3.30
N ASP A 211 3.32 0.78 -2.39
CA ASP A 211 1.97 0.64 -1.80
C ASP A 211 1.63 1.82 -0.89
N ARG A 212 1.86 1.67 0.42
CA ARG A 212 1.60 2.69 1.43
C ARG A 212 2.84 2.90 2.24
N ASP A 213 3.05 4.14 2.64
CA ASP A 213 4.20 4.53 3.44
C ASP A 213 3.84 5.74 4.31
N ILE A 214 4.67 6.00 5.31
CA ILE A 214 4.55 7.16 6.19
C ILE A 214 5.40 8.28 5.60
N GLY A 215 4.83 9.46 5.41
CA GLY A 215 5.56 10.57 4.83
C GLY A 215 4.74 11.84 4.70
N LEU A 216 5.25 12.73 3.86
CA LEU A 216 4.56 13.93 3.43
C LEU A 216 4.74 14.16 1.93
N ASP A 217 3.76 14.82 1.32
CA ASP A 217 3.88 15.30 -0.04
C ASP A 217 3.22 16.66 -0.25
N PHE A 218 3.73 17.34 -1.27
CA PHE A 218 3.14 18.52 -1.85
C PHE A 218 2.48 18.14 -3.16
N TYR A 219 1.25 18.59 -3.39
CA TYR A 219 0.51 18.27 -4.60
C TYR A 219 -0.42 19.40 -5.02
N SER A 220 -0.84 19.35 -6.29
CA SER A 220 -1.97 20.12 -6.81
C SER A 220 -2.69 19.29 -7.86
N LYS A 221 -4.02 19.47 -7.95
CA LYS A 221 -4.87 18.90 -9.00
C LYS A 221 -5.33 19.94 -10.03
N GLU A 222 -4.87 21.17 -9.89
CA GLU A 222 -5.28 22.29 -10.73
C GLU A 222 -4.12 23.28 -10.88
N LEU A 223 -2.94 22.75 -11.22
CA LEU A 223 -1.70 23.51 -11.24
C LEU A 223 -1.81 24.67 -12.23
N PHE A 224 -1.50 25.89 -11.78
CA PHE A 224 -1.67 27.14 -12.54
C PHE A 224 -3.12 27.42 -12.95
N GLY A 225 -4.11 26.83 -12.28
CA GLY A 225 -5.52 26.90 -12.65
C GLY A 225 -5.92 25.97 -13.79
N LEU A 226 -5.05 25.04 -14.19
CA LEU A 226 -5.34 24.01 -15.18
C LEU A 226 -5.81 22.75 -14.48
N GLU A 227 -7.13 22.51 -14.42
CA GLU A 227 -7.73 21.30 -13.83
C GLU A 227 -7.21 19.99 -14.44
N GLN A 228 -6.59 20.07 -15.62
CA GLN A 228 -6.03 18.93 -16.34
C GLN A 228 -4.58 18.62 -15.96
N LEU A 229 -3.91 19.45 -15.15
CA LEU A 229 -2.49 19.29 -14.82
C LEU A 229 -2.30 19.04 -13.33
N HIS A 230 -1.89 17.82 -12.98
CA HIS A 230 -1.68 17.41 -11.59
C HIS A 230 -0.21 17.11 -11.34
N TYR A 231 0.26 17.37 -10.12
CA TYR A 231 1.60 16.98 -9.70
C TYR A 231 1.61 16.50 -8.25
N ASN A 232 2.58 15.67 -7.90
CA ASN A 232 2.88 15.24 -6.53
C ASN A 232 4.40 15.19 -6.33
N LEU A 233 4.90 15.73 -5.22
CA LEU A 233 6.30 15.66 -4.80
C LEU A 233 6.35 15.26 -3.33
N GLY A 234 6.91 14.10 -3.01
CA GLY A 234 6.85 13.54 -1.66
C GLY A 234 8.16 12.93 -1.16
N VAL A 235 8.26 12.88 0.16
CA VAL A 235 9.32 12.19 0.90
C VAL A 235 8.67 11.26 1.92
N TYR A 236 9.12 10.02 1.92
CA TYR A 236 8.55 8.94 2.72
C TYR A 236 9.63 8.15 3.45
N THR A 237 9.24 7.43 4.49
CA THR A 237 10.14 6.63 5.32
C THR A 237 10.79 5.45 4.58
N GLY A 238 10.19 4.95 3.51
CA GLY A 238 10.69 3.78 2.77
C GLY A 238 10.35 2.43 3.42
N GLU A 239 9.82 2.44 4.64
CA GLU A 239 9.58 1.24 5.47
C GLU A 239 8.18 0.66 5.29
N GLY A 240 7.30 1.37 4.57
CA GLY A 240 5.94 0.95 4.31
C GLY A 240 4.99 1.32 5.44
N ARG A 241 3.84 0.63 5.49
CA ARG A 241 2.82 0.90 6.52
C ARG A 241 3.25 0.39 7.91
N ASN A 242 2.83 1.09 8.95
CA ASN A 242 2.99 0.74 10.36
C ASN A 242 4.45 0.76 10.88
N GLY A 243 5.32 1.58 10.27
CA GLY A 243 6.63 1.88 10.84
C GLY A 243 6.49 2.37 12.29
N SER A 244 7.13 1.69 13.23
CA SER A 244 6.92 1.89 14.67
C SER A 244 8.18 2.34 15.43
N SER A 245 9.29 2.55 14.71
CA SER A 245 10.57 2.99 15.27
C SER A 245 11.07 4.28 14.62
N GLN A 246 12.09 4.89 15.23
CA GLN A 246 12.92 5.86 14.51
C GLN A 246 13.44 5.17 13.26
N SER A 247 13.06 5.72 12.11
CA SER A 247 13.42 5.16 10.81
C SER A 247 14.91 5.36 10.53
N SER A 248 15.49 4.46 9.74
CA SER A 248 16.78 4.77 9.14
C SER A 248 16.64 6.01 8.24
N PHE A 249 17.69 6.80 8.02
CA PHE A 249 17.65 7.88 7.00
C PHE A 249 17.58 7.31 5.54
N GLY A 250 17.03 6.11 5.34
CA GLY A 250 16.79 5.43 4.08
C GLY A 250 15.46 5.84 3.46
N LEU A 251 15.37 7.10 3.05
CA LEU A 251 14.12 7.68 2.59
C LEU A 251 13.77 7.32 1.14
N LEU A 252 12.48 7.34 0.85
CA LEU A 252 11.93 7.31 -0.49
C LEU A 252 11.53 8.72 -0.93
N TYR A 253 12.11 9.17 -2.04
CA TYR A 253 11.74 10.42 -2.72
C TYR A 253 10.91 10.07 -3.94
N LEU A 254 9.81 10.78 -4.16
CA LEU A 254 8.90 10.49 -5.26
C LEU A 254 8.39 11.76 -5.91
N ALA A 255 8.36 11.76 -7.24
CA ALA A 255 7.73 12.78 -8.05
C ALA A 255 6.77 12.14 -9.05
N ARG A 256 5.57 12.68 -9.20
CA ARG A 256 4.58 12.27 -10.20
C ARG A 256 3.98 13.49 -10.87
N VAL A 257 3.78 13.40 -12.18
CA VAL A 257 3.03 14.37 -12.99
C VAL A 257 1.95 13.62 -13.75
N GLU A 258 0.81 14.26 -13.92
CA GLU A 258 -0.32 13.70 -14.65
C GLU A 258 -1.04 14.78 -15.45
N VAL A 259 -1.45 14.41 -16.67
CA VAL A 259 -2.12 15.31 -17.62
C VAL A 259 -3.39 14.65 -18.15
N LEU A 260 -4.50 15.40 -18.12
CA LEU A 260 -5.81 14.97 -18.60
C LEU A 260 -6.24 15.78 -19.83
N PRO A 261 -5.65 15.54 -21.02
CA PRO A 261 -5.82 16.42 -22.18
C PRO A 261 -7.27 16.53 -22.70
N LEU A 262 -8.15 15.60 -22.31
CA LEU A 262 -9.57 15.58 -22.70
C LEU A 262 -10.51 16.01 -21.56
N GLY A 263 -9.96 16.72 -20.57
CA GLY A 263 -10.68 17.24 -19.40
C GLY A 263 -10.84 16.21 -18.28
N ASP A 264 -11.22 16.70 -17.10
CA ASP A 264 -11.34 15.89 -15.88
C ASP A 264 -12.43 14.81 -15.99
N PHE A 265 -12.26 13.71 -15.23
CA PHE A 265 -13.15 12.55 -15.15
C PHE A 265 -12.77 11.63 -13.97
N ASP A 266 -13.62 10.66 -13.58
CA ASP A 266 -13.25 9.63 -12.57
C ASP A 266 -12.25 8.62 -13.15
N ASP A 267 -10.99 9.01 -13.12
CA ASP A 267 -9.78 8.30 -13.55
C ASP A 267 -9.24 7.31 -12.50
N LEU A 268 -9.88 7.27 -11.32
CA LEU A 268 -9.60 6.34 -10.22
C LEU A 268 -10.73 5.32 -10.05
N SER A 269 -11.40 4.98 -11.15
CA SER A 269 -12.36 3.89 -11.28
C SER A 269 -12.11 3.16 -12.59
N GLU A 270 -12.06 1.83 -12.61
CA GLU A 270 -11.82 1.12 -13.88
C GLU A 270 -13.06 1.18 -14.78
N ALA A 271 -14.22 0.74 -14.28
CA ALA A 271 -15.46 0.79 -15.07
C ALA A 271 -15.88 2.24 -15.41
N ASP A 272 -16.31 2.45 -16.66
CA ASP A 272 -16.89 3.72 -17.15
C ASP A 272 -18.41 3.74 -16.97
N PHE A 273 -18.87 3.99 -15.74
CA PHE A 273 -20.31 4.11 -15.44
C PHE A 273 -20.98 5.32 -16.09
N GLU A 274 -20.21 6.38 -16.34
CA GLU A 274 -20.72 7.61 -16.96
C GLU A 274 -20.94 7.42 -18.46
N ARG A 275 -20.28 6.42 -19.07
CA ARG A 275 -20.25 6.19 -20.51
C ARG A 275 -19.80 7.47 -21.23
N SER A 276 -18.66 7.98 -20.78
CA SER A 276 -18.23 9.33 -21.11
C SER A 276 -17.93 9.50 -22.60
N ALA A 277 -17.91 10.75 -23.06
CA ALA A 277 -17.13 11.10 -24.25
C ALA A 277 -15.66 10.67 -24.07
N PRO A 278 -14.83 10.62 -25.12
CA PRO A 278 -13.42 10.24 -24.97
C PRO A 278 -12.72 11.05 -23.87
N LYS A 279 -12.20 10.34 -22.87
CA LYS A 279 -11.44 10.87 -21.74
C LYS A 279 -10.10 10.18 -21.66
N LEU A 280 -9.06 10.93 -21.35
CA LEU A 280 -7.69 10.45 -21.33
C LEU A 280 -6.97 11.07 -20.15
N SER A 281 -6.29 10.23 -19.37
CA SER A 281 -5.28 10.62 -18.39
C SER A 281 -3.98 9.92 -18.73
N ILE A 282 -2.87 10.66 -18.67
CA ILE A 282 -1.51 10.16 -18.85
C ILE A 282 -0.70 10.59 -17.63
N GLY A 283 -0.12 9.63 -16.93
CA GLY A 283 0.70 9.86 -15.74
C GLY A 283 2.10 9.30 -15.89
N ALA A 284 3.07 9.92 -15.23
CA ALA A 284 4.41 9.37 -15.06
C ALA A 284 4.96 9.71 -13.68
N ALA A 285 5.68 8.78 -13.07
CA ALA A 285 6.34 8.98 -11.79
C ALA A 285 7.77 8.44 -11.79
N TYR A 286 8.62 9.10 -11.03
CA TYR A 286 9.98 8.67 -10.72
C TYR A 286 10.19 8.66 -9.22
N GLY A 287 10.92 7.66 -8.74
CA GLY A 287 11.28 7.55 -7.34
C GLY A 287 12.73 7.13 -7.14
N TYR A 288 13.32 7.59 -6.03
CA TYR A 288 14.60 7.11 -5.53
C TYR A 288 14.41 6.65 -4.09
N HIS A 289 14.68 5.38 -3.83
CA HIS A 289 14.62 4.77 -2.51
C HIS A 289 16.04 4.49 -2.04
N SER A 290 16.51 5.25 -1.06
CA SER A 290 17.82 5.03 -0.45
C SER A 290 17.72 3.99 0.66
N ARG A 291 18.68 3.07 0.75
CA ARG A 291 18.80 2.08 1.83
C ARG A 291 17.49 1.35 2.21
N ALA A 292 16.75 0.94 1.20
CA ALA A 292 15.59 0.08 1.32
C ALA A 292 15.94 -1.20 2.08
N GLN A 293 15.12 -1.55 3.07
CA GLN A 293 15.30 -2.75 3.90
C GLN A 293 14.71 -4.00 3.27
N ASN A 294 13.86 -3.85 2.25
CA ASN A 294 13.19 -4.96 1.58
C ASN A 294 13.65 -5.10 0.13
N ASP A 295 13.50 -6.31 -0.42
CA ASP A 295 13.94 -6.71 -1.76
C ASP A 295 13.23 -5.95 -2.89
N LEU A 296 11.93 -5.65 -2.73
CA LEU A 296 11.16 -4.87 -3.70
C LEU A 296 11.10 -3.36 -3.38
N GLY A 297 11.91 -2.88 -2.43
CA GLY A 297 11.92 -1.48 -1.99
C GLY A 297 11.05 -1.27 -0.75
N VAL A 298 9.87 -0.65 -0.91
CA VAL A 298 8.91 -0.46 0.19
C VAL A 298 8.16 -1.76 0.51
N ARG A 299 7.99 -2.62 -0.50
CA ARG A 299 7.36 -3.93 -0.38
C ARG A 299 8.41 -5.03 -0.39
N GLY A 300 7.92 -6.26 -0.28
CA GLY A 300 8.73 -7.46 -0.33
C GLY A 300 9.15 -7.89 1.05
N ASP A 301 10.15 -8.76 1.11
CA ASP A 301 10.67 -9.33 2.34
C ASP A 301 11.98 -8.63 2.72
N ALA A 302 12.23 -8.57 4.04
CA ALA A 302 13.46 -8.00 4.55
C ALA A 302 14.63 -8.91 4.17
N TRP A 303 15.78 -8.32 3.85
CA TRP A 303 16.96 -9.09 3.51
C TRP A 303 17.43 -9.95 4.68
N ASP A 304 17.64 -11.24 4.44
CA ASP A 304 18.07 -12.20 5.48
C ASP A 304 19.40 -11.82 6.16
N ASP A 305 20.31 -11.19 5.41
CA ASP A 305 21.61 -10.73 5.90
C ASP A 305 21.55 -9.34 6.58
N GLY A 306 20.37 -8.71 6.65
CA GLY A 306 20.16 -7.38 7.22
C GLY A 306 20.78 -6.23 6.43
N GLY A 307 21.17 -6.43 5.17
CA GLY A 307 21.74 -5.37 4.35
C GLY A 307 20.69 -4.39 3.81
N THR A 308 21.11 -3.44 2.95
CA THR A 308 20.17 -2.48 2.31
C THR A 308 20.31 -2.34 0.79
N GLY A 309 19.24 -1.88 0.11
CA GLY A 309 19.22 -1.62 -1.33
C GLY A 309 19.06 -0.14 -1.66
N ASN A 310 19.69 0.35 -2.73
CA ASN A 310 19.36 1.66 -3.32
C ASN A 310 18.64 1.44 -4.64
N TYR A 311 17.40 1.92 -4.77
CA TYR A 311 16.55 1.69 -5.94
C TYR A 311 16.18 2.98 -6.65
N LYS A 312 16.22 2.94 -7.97
CA LYS A 312 15.57 3.89 -8.87
C LYS A 312 14.33 3.23 -9.43
N LEU A 313 13.22 3.95 -9.36
CA LEU A 313 11.88 3.48 -9.74
C LEU A 313 11.32 4.43 -10.79
N ALA A 314 10.72 3.91 -11.85
CA ALA A 314 10.00 4.71 -12.81
C ALA A 314 8.73 4.00 -13.27
N THR A 315 7.65 4.75 -13.46
CA THR A 315 6.41 4.22 -14.02
C THR A 315 5.76 5.25 -14.94
N ALA A 316 5.05 4.77 -15.94
CA ALA A 316 4.18 5.56 -16.79
C ALA A 316 2.86 4.81 -16.96
N ASP A 317 1.74 5.52 -16.88
CA ASP A 317 0.41 4.93 -17.00
C ASP A 317 -0.52 5.78 -17.86
N VAL A 318 -1.49 5.12 -18.48
CA VAL A 318 -2.54 5.73 -19.29
C VAL A 318 -3.89 5.15 -18.88
N MET A 319 -4.88 6.02 -18.73
CA MET A 319 -6.27 5.63 -18.57
C MET A 319 -7.11 6.33 -19.63
N PHE A 320 -7.79 5.54 -20.44
CA PHE A 320 -8.69 6.03 -21.48
C PHE A 320 -10.08 5.47 -21.26
N LYS A 321 -11.11 6.33 -21.41
CA LYS A 321 -12.52 5.94 -21.30
C LYS A 321 -13.34 6.51 -22.45
N VAL A 322 -14.23 5.70 -23.01
CA VAL A 322 -15.19 6.14 -24.02
C VAL A 322 -16.39 5.20 -24.06
N ALA A 323 -17.60 5.75 -23.95
CA ALA A 323 -18.85 5.04 -24.19
C ALA A 323 -18.98 3.68 -23.46
N GLY A 324 -18.46 3.58 -22.23
CA GLY A 324 -18.47 2.35 -21.44
C GLY A 324 -17.22 1.48 -21.60
N MET A 325 -16.37 1.75 -22.59
CA MET A 325 -15.05 1.11 -22.73
C MET A 325 -14.03 1.81 -21.84
N THR A 326 -13.18 1.00 -21.21
CA THR A 326 -12.01 1.47 -20.46
C THR A 326 -10.76 0.78 -21.01
N MET A 327 -9.67 1.54 -21.12
CA MET A 327 -8.33 0.99 -21.29
C MET A 327 -7.42 1.54 -20.20
N LEU A 328 -6.78 0.64 -19.45
CA LEU A 328 -5.70 0.95 -18.53
C LEU A 328 -4.41 0.35 -19.09
N GLY A 329 -3.35 1.15 -19.18
CA GLY A 329 -2.01 0.70 -19.52
C GLY A 329 -1.03 1.19 -18.47
N ALA A 330 -0.07 0.37 -18.09
CA ALA A 330 1.03 0.81 -17.23
C ALA A 330 2.34 0.14 -17.61
N PHE A 331 3.44 0.87 -17.48
CA PHE A 331 4.80 0.40 -17.58
C PHE A 331 5.52 0.70 -16.26
N ALA A 332 6.41 -0.18 -15.83
CA ALA A 332 7.25 0.05 -14.67
C ALA A 332 8.68 -0.43 -14.92
N TRP A 333 9.64 0.25 -14.29
CA TRP A 333 11.06 -0.07 -14.32
C TRP A 333 11.65 0.11 -12.92
N ARG A 334 12.53 -0.81 -12.53
CA ARG A 334 13.30 -0.75 -11.29
C ARG A 334 14.73 -1.15 -11.56
N ASP A 335 15.65 -0.31 -11.11
CA ASP A 335 17.08 -0.60 -11.11
C ASP A 335 17.70 -0.19 -9.79
N GLY A 336 18.38 -1.13 -9.15
CA GLY A 336 18.93 -0.96 -7.84
C GLY A 336 20.20 -1.74 -7.61
N THR A 337 20.87 -1.36 -6.53
CA THR A 337 22.14 -1.92 -6.10
C THR A 337 22.01 -2.41 -4.66
N ARG A 338 22.64 -3.54 -4.37
CA ARG A 338 22.59 -4.22 -3.07
C ARG A 338 23.86 -3.91 -2.28
N SER A 339 23.71 -3.53 -1.02
CA SER A 339 24.79 -3.45 -0.03
C SER A 339 24.62 -4.56 1.00
N LYS A 340 25.56 -5.51 1.02
CA LYS A 340 25.57 -6.67 1.91
C LYS A 340 25.49 -6.25 3.39
N GLY A 341 24.70 -6.98 4.17
CA GLY A 341 24.58 -6.77 5.60
C GLY A 341 25.61 -7.56 6.41
N THR A 342 25.38 -7.63 7.71
CA THR A 342 26.31 -8.24 8.67
C THR A 342 25.67 -9.34 9.52
N GLU A 343 24.39 -9.63 9.31
CA GLU A 343 23.72 -10.71 10.04
C GLU A 343 24.29 -12.07 9.63
N LEU A 344 24.28 -13.00 10.58
CA LEU A 344 24.75 -14.36 10.38
C LEU A 344 23.58 -15.27 10.02
N ASP A 345 23.83 -16.21 9.12
CA ASP A 345 22.84 -17.23 8.78
C ASP A 345 22.51 -18.05 10.04
N PRO A 346 21.23 -18.10 10.47
CA PRO A 346 20.84 -18.81 11.68
C PRO A 346 21.06 -20.33 11.59
N ALA A 347 21.13 -20.90 10.38
CA ALA A 347 21.37 -22.33 10.19
C ALA A 347 22.84 -22.71 10.37
N THR A 348 23.77 -21.85 9.92
CA THR A 348 25.22 -22.16 9.91
C THR A 348 26.01 -21.38 10.97
N GLY A 349 25.46 -20.26 11.46
CA GLY A 349 26.17 -19.32 12.33
C GLY A 349 27.31 -18.56 11.63
N MET A 350 27.36 -18.60 10.29
CA MET A 350 28.39 -17.96 9.48
C MET A 350 27.80 -16.81 8.65
N PRO A 351 28.62 -15.86 8.14
CA PRO A 351 28.12 -14.85 7.23
C PRO A 351 27.55 -15.48 5.96
N PHE A 352 26.45 -14.92 5.43
CA PHE A 352 25.91 -15.32 4.13
C PHE A 352 26.99 -15.23 3.05
N VAL A 353 27.19 -16.27 2.25
CA VAL A 353 28.22 -16.29 1.20
C VAL A 353 27.72 -15.49 -0.01
N ASP A 354 26.56 -15.88 -0.53
CA ASP A 354 25.90 -15.26 -1.69
C ASP A 354 24.53 -14.71 -1.28
N PRO A 355 24.45 -13.47 -0.76
CA PRO A 355 23.17 -12.87 -0.38
C PRO A 355 22.31 -12.61 -1.62
N GLU A 356 20.99 -12.64 -1.43
CA GLU A 356 20.03 -12.40 -2.50
C GLU A 356 20.28 -11.06 -3.23
N PRO A 357 20.30 -11.06 -4.57
CA PRO A 357 20.56 -9.86 -5.34
C PRO A 357 19.35 -8.92 -5.39
N ALA A 358 19.57 -7.70 -5.89
CA ALA A 358 18.49 -6.73 -6.09
C ALA A 358 17.51 -7.17 -7.20
N SER A 359 16.21 -7.05 -6.93
CA SER A 359 15.14 -7.42 -7.86
C SER A 359 14.96 -6.38 -8.97
N ASN A 360 15.81 -6.42 -9.99
CA ASN A 360 15.90 -5.43 -11.07
C ASN A 360 15.20 -5.89 -12.35
N GLY A 361 14.56 -4.95 -13.05
CA GLY A 361 13.90 -5.25 -14.31
C GLY A 361 12.86 -4.21 -14.73
N TRP A 362 12.00 -4.62 -15.64
CA TRP A 362 10.87 -3.81 -16.10
C TRP A 362 9.66 -4.70 -16.38
N GLY A 363 8.50 -4.07 -16.56
CA GLY A 363 7.31 -4.77 -16.98
C GLY A 363 6.26 -3.83 -17.50
N PHE A 364 5.20 -4.39 -18.07
CA PHE A 364 4.01 -3.64 -18.45
C PHE A 364 2.75 -4.45 -18.20
N MET A 365 1.63 -3.75 -18.20
CA MET A 365 0.29 -4.32 -18.22
C MET A 365 -0.58 -3.54 -19.20
N ALA A 366 -1.54 -4.25 -19.81
CA ALA A 366 -2.65 -3.66 -20.54
C ALA A 366 -3.95 -4.35 -20.09
N GLN A 367 -4.94 -3.55 -19.70
CA GLN A 367 -6.27 -4.01 -19.33
C GLN A 367 -7.31 -3.28 -20.16
N LEU A 368 -8.26 -4.04 -20.70
CA LEU A 368 -9.42 -3.54 -21.41
C LEU A 368 -10.68 -3.94 -20.64
N GLY A 369 -11.54 -2.98 -20.39
CA GLY A 369 -12.84 -3.13 -19.76
C GLY A 369 -13.95 -2.67 -20.70
N TYR A 370 -15.14 -3.26 -20.59
CA TYR A 370 -16.32 -2.82 -21.32
C TYR A 370 -17.59 -3.05 -20.52
N LEU A 371 -18.15 -1.94 -20.01
CA LEU A 371 -19.47 -1.89 -19.41
C LEU A 371 -20.52 -1.87 -20.53
N ILE A 372 -21.16 -3.02 -20.75
CA ILE A 372 -22.10 -3.19 -21.86
C ILE A 372 -23.22 -2.14 -21.76
N PRO A 373 -23.44 -1.34 -22.82
CA PRO A 373 -24.50 -0.33 -22.85
C PRO A 373 -25.84 -0.88 -22.42
N THR A 374 -26.64 -0.05 -21.74
CA THR A 374 -27.98 -0.38 -21.21
C THR A 374 -28.05 -1.54 -20.20
N THR A 375 -26.93 -2.19 -19.89
CA THR A 375 -26.85 -3.23 -18.86
C THR A 375 -26.01 -2.77 -17.67
N SER A 376 -25.92 -3.63 -16.66
CA SER A 376 -24.99 -3.52 -15.53
C SER A 376 -23.87 -4.58 -15.60
N PHE A 377 -23.70 -5.20 -16.76
CA PHE A 377 -22.73 -6.25 -16.98
C PHE A 377 -21.46 -5.68 -17.60
N ASP A 378 -20.33 -6.12 -17.09
CA ASP A 378 -19.01 -5.64 -17.44
C ASP A 378 -18.08 -6.80 -17.73
N LEU A 379 -17.19 -6.60 -18.70
CA LEU A 379 -16.21 -7.58 -19.13
C LEU A 379 -14.84 -6.95 -19.10
N ALA A 380 -13.86 -7.66 -18.55
CA ALA A 380 -12.48 -7.20 -18.51
C ALA A 380 -11.50 -8.29 -18.96
N ALA A 381 -10.44 -7.88 -19.63
CA ALA A 381 -9.31 -8.72 -19.98
C ALA A 381 -8.01 -7.98 -19.67
N ARG A 382 -7.03 -8.68 -19.10
CA ARG A 382 -5.72 -8.11 -18.76
C ARG A 382 -4.60 -9.03 -19.21
N TYR A 383 -3.54 -8.43 -19.73
CA TYR A 383 -2.24 -9.07 -19.93
C TYR A 383 -1.18 -8.28 -19.17
N SER A 384 -0.30 -8.97 -18.45
CA SER A 384 0.87 -8.36 -17.80
C SER A 384 2.11 -9.17 -18.11
N GLN A 385 3.25 -8.51 -18.22
CA GLN A 385 4.53 -9.15 -18.43
C GLN A 385 5.62 -8.44 -17.64
N ILE A 386 6.50 -9.25 -17.05
CA ILE A 386 7.66 -8.83 -16.29
C ILE A 386 8.91 -9.41 -16.96
N HIS A 387 9.96 -8.61 -16.97
CA HIS A 387 11.27 -9.00 -17.46
C HIS A 387 12.36 -8.62 -16.47
N GLN A 388 13.16 -9.59 -16.09
CA GLN A 388 14.37 -9.42 -15.28
C GLN A 388 15.44 -8.68 -16.07
N LYS A 389 16.26 -7.88 -15.38
CA LYS A 389 17.34 -7.12 -16.03
C LYS A 389 18.45 -8.04 -16.56
N ASN A 390 18.80 -9.07 -15.79
CA ASN A 390 19.83 -10.07 -16.09
C ASN A 390 19.65 -11.28 -15.15
N ASP A 391 20.42 -12.34 -15.38
CA ASP A 391 20.37 -13.58 -14.59
C ASP A 391 20.84 -13.42 -13.14
N ALA A 392 21.44 -12.27 -12.80
CA ALA A 392 21.82 -11.92 -11.44
C ALA A 392 20.72 -11.15 -10.70
N SER A 393 19.54 -10.96 -11.29
CA SER A 393 18.40 -10.30 -10.64
C SER A 393 17.58 -11.32 -9.86
N ALA A 394 17.03 -10.92 -8.70
CA ALA A 394 16.05 -11.73 -7.96
C ALA A 394 14.62 -11.62 -8.53
N LEU A 395 14.40 -10.76 -9.52
CA LEU A 395 13.10 -10.63 -10.17
C LEU A 395 12.91 -11.75 -11.20
N ALA A 396 11.81 -12.50 -11.13
CA ALA A 396 11.48 -13.53 -12.12
C ALA A 396 10.87 -12.96 -13.42
N ASP A 397 11.11 -13.65 -14.54
CA ASP A 397 10.45 -13.41 -15.83
C ASP A 397 9.03 -14.02 -15.81
N GLU A 398 8.03 -13.25 -15.36
CA GLU A 398 6.65 -13.74 -15.22
C GLU A 398 5.69 -13.11 -16.23
N ARG A 399 4.58 -13.80 -16.50
CA ARG A 399 3.47 -13.33 -17.34
C ARG A 399 2.14 -13.62 -16.67
N GLU A 400 1.15 -12.80 -16.99
CA GLU A 400 -0.23 -12.91 -16.51
C GLU A 400 -1.19 -12.74 -17.68
N VAL A 401 -2.21 -13.60 -17.74
CA VAL A 401 -3.44 -13.37 -18.51
C VAL A 401 -4.61 -13.49 -17.55
N ALA A 402 -5.51 -12.52 -17.58
CA ALA A 402 -6.75 -12.54 -16.79
C ALA A 402 -7.95 -12.20 -17.66
N PHE A 403 -9.06 -12.89 -17.40
CA PHE A 403 -10.38 -12.57 -17.94
C PHE A 403 -11.38 -12.49 -16.80
N GLY A 404 -12.23 -11.48 -16.80
CA GLY A 404 -13.23 -11.30 -15.77
C GLY A 404 -14.55 -10.80 -16.29
N ALA A 405 -15.57 -11.06 -15.51
CA ALA A 405 -16.93 -10.57 -15.70
C ALA A 405 -17.45 -9.98 -14.39
N GLY A 406 -18.10 -8.83 -14.48
CA GLY A 406 -18.72 -8.12 -13.37
C GLY A 406 -20.21 -7.92 -13.59
N TYR A 407 -20.98 -7.99 -12.52
CA TYR A 407 -22.37 -7.50 -12.50
C TYR A 407 -22.53 -6.46 -11.38
N PHE A 408 -22.88 -5.24 -11.77
CA PHE A 408 -23.02 -4.09 -10.88
C PHE A 408 -24.47 -3.85 -10.48
N PHE A 409 -24.92 -4.40 -9.36
CA PHE A 409 -26.27 -4.12 -8.84
C PHE A 409 -26.46 -2.64 -8.48
N ALA A 410 -25.39 -2.00 -8.01
CA ALA A 410 -25.36 -0.57 -7.68
C ALA A 410 -23.94 0.00 -7.85
N GLN A 411 -23.45 0.08 -9.09
CA GLN A 411 -22.06 0.46 -9.40
C GLN A 411 -21.06 -0.29 -8.49
N HIS A 412 -20.08 0.39 -7.90
CA HIS A 412 -19.14 -0.21 -6.95
C HIS A 412 -19.68 -0.39 -5.52
N LEU A 413 -20.94 -0.02 -5.25
CA LEU A 413 -21.52 -0.19 -3.92
C LEU A 413 -21.90 -1.64 -3.67
N LEU A 414 -22.55 -2.27 -4.66
CA LEU A 414 -22.90 -3.67 -4.63
C LEU A 414 -22.56 -4.29 -5.99
N LYS A 415 -21.58 -5.19 -6.00
CA LYS A 415 -21.13 -5.86 -7.22
C LYS A 415 -20.72 -7.30 -6.96
N LEU A 416 -20.99 -8.15 -7.94
CA LEU A 416 -20.47 -9.50 -8.02
C LEU A 416 -19.46 -9.55 -9.17
N GLN A 417 -18.29 -10.11 -8.92
CA GLN A 417 -17.21 -10.25 -9.89
C GLN A 417 -16.78 -11.71 -9.93
N ALA A 418 -16.41 -12.18 -11.12
CA ALA A 418 -15.70 -13.43 -11.30
C ALA A 418 -14.53 -13.22 -12.25
N ASP A 419 -13.38 -13.82 -11.98
CA ASP A 419 -12.26 -13.84 -12.90
C ASP A 419 -11.54 -15.18 -12.94
N ALA A 420 -10.86 -15.42 -14.06
CA ALA A 420 -9.94 -16.52 -14.28
C ALA A 420 -8.58 -15.92 -14.65
N VAL A 421 -7.52 -16.33 -13.96
CA VAL A 421 -6.16 -15.81 -14.12
C VAL A 421 -5.20 -16.97 -14.33
N ARG A 422 -4.32 -16.84 -15.31
CA ARG A 422 -3.13 -17.68 -15.51
C ARG A 422 -1.89 -16.85 -15.23
N ILE A 423 -1.04 -17.31 -14.33
CA ILE A 423 0.29 -16.75 -14.08
C ILE A 423 1.33 -17.82 -14.39
N TRP A 424 2.39 -17.48 -15.12
CA TRP A 424 3.45 -18.43 -15.44
C TRP A 424 4.80 -17.74 -15.59
N GLU A 425 5.86 -18.49 -15.30
CA GLU A 425 7.22 -18.10 -15.61
C GLU A 425 7.56 -18.38 -17.08
N LYS A 426 8.31 -17.48 -17.71
CA LYS A 426 8.69 -17.60 -19.12
C LYS A 426 9.58 -18.81 -19.38
N SER A 427 10.47 -19.14 -18.44
CA SER A 427 11.36 -20.31 -18.47
C SER A 427 10.57 -21.62 -18.42
N ALA A 428 9.60 -21.68 -17.52
CA ALA A 428 8.72 -22.83 -17.33
C ALA A 428 7.83 -23.08 -18.55
N GLY A 429 7.34 -22.01 -19.19
CA GLY A 429 6.41 -22.11 -20.30
C GLY A 429 4.95 -22.14 -19.85
N PHE A 430 4.02 -22.10 -20.80
CA PHE A 430 2.60 -21.86 -20.49
C PHE A 430 1.94 -23.03 -19.76
N ASP A 431 2.45 -24.25 -19.89
CA ASP A 431 1.88 -25.46 -19.26
C ASP A 431 2.16 -25.51 -17.74
N HIS A 432 3.12 -24.71 -17.26
CA HIS A 432 3.50 -24.62 -15.86
C HIS A 432 3.10 -23.26 -15.26
N GLY A 433 2.87 -23.22 -13.95
CA GLY A 433 2.42 -22.01 -13.24
C GLY A 433 1.10 -22.20 -12.50
N THR A 434 0.34 -21.12 -12.32
CA THR A 434 -0.84 -21.10 -11.44
C THR A 434 -2.08 -20.65 -12.20
N ASP A 435 -3.15 -21.43 -12.07
CA ASP A 435 -4.51 -21.03 -12.45
C ASP A 435 -5.27 -20.58 -11.20
N GLU A 436 -5.90 -19.41 -11.25
CA GLU A 436 -6.84 -18.96 -10.24
C GLU A 436 -8.21 -18.70 -10.87
N VAL A 437 -9.27 -19.28 -10.29
CA VAL A 437 -10.66 -18.90 -10.58
C VAL A 437 -11.26 -18.32 -9.31
N ARG A 438 -11.74 -17.09 -9.38
CA ARG A 438 -12.22 -16.36 -8.19
C ARG A 438 -13.61 -15.82 -8.43
N VAL A 439 -14.40 -15.81 -7.36
CA VAL A 439 -15.71 -15.15 -7.31
C VAL A 439 -15.70 -14.23 -6.08
N GLN A 440 -16.07 -12.97 -6.27
CA GLN A 440 -16.05 -11.96 -5.22
C GLN A 440 -17.35 -11.16 -5.18
N LEU A 441 -17.99 -11.14 -4.02
CA LEU A 441 -19.10 -10.22 -3.71
C LEU A 441 -18.54 -9.04 -2.90
N GLN A 442 -18.79 -7.82 -3.37
CA GLN A 442 -18.48 -6.60 -2.65
C GLN A 442 -19.76 -5.88 -2.24
N MET A 443 -19.76 -5.39 -0.99
CA MET A 443 -20.80 -4.52 -0.46
C MET A 443 -20.16 -3.34 0.28
N SER A 444 -20.56 -2.12 -0.07
CA SER A 444 -20.13 -0.87 0.56
C SER A 444 -21.35 -0.11 1.10
N LEU A 445 -21.26 0.40 2.32
CA LEU A 445 -22.29 1.16 3.01
C LEU A 445 -21.89 2.62 3.11
#